data_AF-A0A954QLE0-F1
#
_entry.id   AF-A0A954QLE0-F1
#
_cell.length_a   1.000
_cell.length_b   1.000
_cell.length_c   1.000
_cell.angle_alpha   90.00
_cell.angle_beta   90.00
_cell.angle_gamma   90.00
#
_symmetry.space_group_name_H-M   'P 1'
#
loop_
_entity.id
_entity.type
_entity.pdbx_description
1 polymer ?
#
loop_
_entity_poly.entity_id
_entity_poly.type
_entity_poly.pdbx_seq_one_letter_code
_entity_poly.pdbx_strand_id
1 'polypeptide(L)'
;MYRARQGIQQHRSLSAPVYRVVDAVCILAALYGAAQHTILELTQAEWLAGAVAIALFYVISELTGMYRSWRGVSVEREMVCALITWGWTLLVMLVIGFSTRGVEQYPRSFGLLWMLFAPPLMTGSRLIGRRV
;
A
#
# COMPACT_ATOMS: atom_id res chain seq x y z
N MET A 1 -32.05 -16.65 35.06
CA MET A 1 -30.79 -16.84 34.29
C MET A 1 -30.69 -15.77 33.20
N TYR A 2 -30.05 -14.63 33.48
CA TYR A 2 -29.82 -13.56 32.49
C TYR A 2 -28.39 -13.72 31.92
N ARG A 3 -28.26 -14.14 30.65
CA ARG A 3 -26.99 -14.05 29.92
C ARG A 3 -26.73 -12.57 29.65
N ALA A 4 -25.70 -12.03 30.31
CA ALA A 4 -25.16 -10.71 30.01
C ALA A 4 -24.82 -10.63 28.51
N ARG A 5 -25.54 -9.79 27.77
CA ARG A 5 -25.14 -9.34 26.45
C ARG A 5 -23.90 -8.48 26.66
N GLN A 6 -22.72 -9.06 26.52
CA GLN A 6 -21.50 -8.28 26.38
C GLN A 6 -21.67 -7.45 25.12
N GLY A 7 -22.01 -6.18 25.30
CA GLY A 7 -21.97 -5.18 24.25
C GLY A 7 -20.58 -5.23 23.65
N ILE A 8 -20.52 -5.58 22.38
CA ILE A 8 -19.33 -5.43 21.56
C ILE A 8 -19.10 -3.92 21.52
N GLN A 9 -18.36 -3.39 22.50
CA GLN A 9 -17.77 -2.06 22.39
C GLN A 9 -16.74 -2.18 21.28
N GLN A 10 -17.25 -2.02 20.06
CA GLN A 10 -16.51 -1.83 18.83
C GLN A 10 -15.81 -0.48 18.97
N HIS A 11 -14.78 -0.45 19.81
CA HIS A 11 -13.81 0.63 19.80
C HIS A 11 -13.16 0.56 18.42
N ARG A 12 -13.70 1.33 17.47
CA ARG A 12 -13.05 1.64 16.21
C ARG A 12 -11.72 2.29 16.58
N SER A 13 -10.69 1.45 16.68
CA SER A 13 -9.32 1.91 16.85
C SER A 13 -9.01 2.86 15.70
N LEU A 14 -8.63 4.09 16.02
CA LEU A 14 -8.24 5.12 15.04
C LEU A 14 -6.97 4.74 14.25
N SER A 15 -6.35 3.61 14.59
CA SER A 15 -5.15 3.10 13.93
C SER A 15 -5.36 2.77 12.45
N ALA A 16 -6.51 2.19 12.06
CA ALA A 16 -6.72 1.73 10.69
C ALA A 16 -6.70 2.88 9.65
N PRO A 17 -7.41 4.01 9.86
CA PRO A 17 -7.28 5.18 8.99
C PRO A 17 -5.86 5.73 8.90
N VAL A 18 -5.12 5.75 10.01
CA VAL A 18 -3.73 6.25 10.04
C VAL A 18 -2.82 5.38 9.17
N TYR A 19 -2.91 4.05 9.29
CA TYR A 19 -2.12 3.15 8.45
C TYR A 19 -2.44 3.29 6.96
N ARG A 20 -3.70 3.55 6.60
CA ARG A 20 -4.07 3.83 5.21
C ARG A 20 -3.36 5.06 4.67
N VAL A 21 -3.37 6.17 5.42
CA VAL A 21 -2.69 7.41 5.02
C VAL A 21 -1.17 7.16 4.91
N VAL A 22 -0.59 6.48 5.88
CA VAL A 22 0.85 6.13 5.87
C VAL A 22 1.20 5.30 4.65
N ASP A 23 0.42 4.26 4.31
CA ASP A 23 0.66 3.43 3.14
C ASP A 23 0.55 4.23 1.83
N ALA A 24 -0.41 5.14 1.71
CA ALA A 24 -0.52 6.02 0.54
C ALA A 24 0.69 6.96 0.41
N VAL A 25 1.16 7.53 1.52
CA VAL A 25 2.37 8.35 1.55
C VAL A 25 3.58 7.51 1.15
N CYS A 26 3.71 6.27 1.60
CA CYS A 26 4.80 5.37 1.18
C CYS A 26 4.76 5.09 -0.32
N ILE A 27 3.58 4.85 -0.91
CA ILE A 27 3.43 4.61 -2.35
C ILE A 27 3.83 5.84 -3.17
N LEU A 28 3.40 7.05 -2.76
CA LEU A 28 3.76 8.30 -3.43
C LEU A 28 5.24 8.68 -3.24
N ALA A 29 5.78 8.46 -2.04
CA ALA A 29 7.19 8.69 -1.77
C ALA A 29 8.08 7.76 -2.60
N ALA A 30 7.66 6.51 -2.80
CA ALA A 30 8.34 5.58 -3.71
C ALA A 30 8.27 6.04 -5.17
N LEU A 31 7.11 6.54 -5.62
CA LEU A 31 6.93 7.08 -6.98
C LEU A 31 7.85 8.27 -7.21
N TYR A 32 7.84 9.22 -6.28
CA TYR A 32 8.69 10.41 -6.31
C TYR A 32 10.17 10.02 -6.27
N GLY A 33 10.56 9.11 -5.38
CA GLY A 33 11.93 8.60 -5.30
C GLY A 33 12.38 7.96 -6.61
N ALA A 34 11.53 7.13 -7.23
CA ALA A 34 11.83 6.52 -8.52
C ALA A 34 12.02 7.60 -9.61
N ALA A 35 11.18 8.64 -9.63
CA ALA A 35 11.28 9.73 -10.60
C ALA A 35 12.61 10.49 -10.47
N GLN A 36 13.02 10.79 -9.23
CA GLN A 36 14.31 11.44 -8.96
C GLN A 36 15.49 10.57 -9.44
N HIS A 37 15.44 9.26 -9.19
CA HIS A 37 16.49 8.33 -9.61
C HIS A 37 16.59 8.16 -11.13
N THR A 38 15.48 8.30 -11.86
CA THR A 38 15.46 8.23 -13.33
C THR A 38 15.54 9.59 -14.02
N ILE A 39 15.63 10.69 -13.25
CA ILE A 39 15.59 12.07 -13.77
C ILE A 39 14.34 12.26 -14.67
N LEU A 40 13.22 11.68 -14.24
CA LEU A 40 11.93 11.76 -14.94
C LEU A 40 11.09 12.88 -14.33
N GLU A 41 10.54 13.75 -15.18
CA GLU A 41 9.54 14.72 -14.75
C GLU A 41 8.19 14.01 -14.57
N LEU A 42 7.59 14.14 -13.39
CA LEU A 42 6.28 13.57 -13.10
C LEU A 42 5.20 14.39 -13.81
N THR A 43 4.59 13.81 -14.84
CA THR A 43 3.46 14.39 -15.54
C THR A 43 2.14 13.95 -14.89
N GLN A 44 1.02 14.40 -15.44
CA GLN A 44 -0.31 13.97 -15.00
C GLN A 44 -0.49 12.45 -15.09
N ALA A 45 0.16 11.77 -16.04
CA ALA A 45 0.04 10.33 -16.22
C ALA A 45 0.63 9.56 -15.04
N GLU A 46 1.82 9.91 -14.57
CA GLU A 46 2.48 9.26 -13.43
C GLU A 46 1.73 9.53 -12.12
N TRP A 47 1.21 10.75 -11.93
CA TRP A 47 0.37 11.06 -10.77
C TRP A 47 -0.93 10.26 -10.77
N LEU A 48 -1.58 10.12 -11.94
CA LEU A 48 -2.76 9.28 -12.09
C LEU A 48 -2.45 7.80 -11.82
N ALA A 49 -1.32 7.30 -12.31
CA ALA A 49 -0.84 5.95 -12.03
C ALA A 49 -0.64 5.74 -10.51
N GLY A 50 -0.04 6.70 -9.82
CA GLY A 50 0.10 6.69 -8.36
C GLY A 50 -1.25 6.65 -7.63
N ALA A 51 -2.22 7.46 -8.07
CA ALA A 51 -3.57 7.46 -7.50
C ALA A 51 -4.30 6.13 -7.71
N VAL A 52 -4.20 5.54 -8.90
CA VAL A 52 -4.73 4.22 -9.23
C VAL A 52 -4.07 3.15 -8.37
N ALA A 53 -2.75 3.21 -8.17
CA ALA A 53 -2.04 2.27 -7.31
C ALA A 53 -2.54 2.34 -5.85
N ILE A 54 -2.74 3.54 -5.30
CA ILE A 54 -3.31 3.72 -3.95
C ILE A 54 -4.71 3.12 -3.87
N ALA A 55 -5.58 3.40 -4.84
CA ALA A 55 -6.94 2.90 -4.86
C ALA A 55 -6.98 1.37 -4.91
N LEU A 56 -6.19 0.76 -5.80
CA LEU A 56 -6.06 -0.69 -5.89
C LEU A 56 -5.51 -1.28 -4.59
N PHE A 57 -4.47 -0.67 -4.03
CA PHE A 57 -3.88 -1.11 -2.78
C PHE A 57 -4.90 -1.10 -1.64
N TYR A 58 -5.73 -0.06 -1.54
CA TYR A 58 -6.81 0.04 -0.55
C TYR A 58 -7.89 -1.02 -0.75
N VAL A 59 -8.27 -1.32 -1.98
CA VAL A 59 -9.24 -2.38 -2.26
C VAL A 59 -8.67 -3.74 -1.85
N ILE A 60 -7.45 -4.04 -2.27
CA ILE A 60 -6.80 -5.34 -2.01
C ILE A 60 -6.51 -5.51 -0.51
N SER A 61 -6.09 -4.45 0.18
CA SER A 61 -5.85 -4.49 1.63
C SER A 61 -7.12 -4.75 2.44
N GLU A 62 -8.29 -4.32 1.95
CA GLU A 62 -9.57 -4.67 2.57
C GLU A 62 -9.87 -6.16 2.38
N LEU A 63 -9.60 -6.71 1.19
CA LEU A 63 -9.77 -8.14 0.88
C LEU A 63 -8.82 -9.04 1.66
N THR A 64 -7.55 -8.62 1.84
CA THR A 64 -6.56 -9.36 2.62
C THR A 64 -6.74 -9.16 4.14
N GLY A 65 -7.65 -8.28 4.55
CA GLY A 65 -7.89 -7.96 5.95
C GLY A 65 -6.70 -7.24 6.62
N MET A 66 -5.86 -6.60 5.82
CA MET A 66 -4.60 -5.97 6.24
C MET A 66 -4.79 -4.91 7.32
N TYR A 67 -5.94 -4.20 7.33
CA TYR A 67 -6.26 -3.18 8.33
C TYR A 67 -7.11 -3.68 9.51
N ARG A 68 -7.34 -5.00 9.65
CA ARG A 68 -8.03 -5.53 10.84
C ARG A 68 -7.20 -5.32 12.11
N SER A 69 -7.82 -5.47 13.28
CA SER A 69 -7.10 -5.41 14.56
C SER A 69 -6.12 -6.59 14.67
N TRP A 70 -4.82 -6.33 14.49
CA TRP A 70 -3.72 -7.30 14.64
C TRP A 70 -3.22 -7.45 16.09
N ARG A 71 -4.03 -7.06 17.10
CA ARG A 71 -3.65 -7.20 18.51
C ARG A 71 -3.23 -8.64 18.82
N GLY A 72 -1.93 -8.84 19.10
CA GLY A 72 -1.33 -10.14 19.42
C GLY A 72 -0.69 -10.88 18.24
N VAL A 73 -0.65 -10.31 17.04
CA VAL A 73 -0.01 -10.93 15.87
C VAL A 73 1.44 -10.43 15.70
N SER A 74 2.30 -11.26 15.12
CA SER A 74 3.70 -10.90 14.84
C SER A 74 3.82 -9.84 13.75
N VAL A 75 4.81 -8.92 13.89
CA VAL A 75 5.14 -7.93 12.84
C VAL A 75 5.40 -8.60 11.51
N GLU A 76 6.08 -9.74 11.54
CA GLU A 76 6.42 -10.50 10.35
C GLU A 76 5.17 -10.78 9.50
N ARG A 77 4.07 -11.16 10.14
CA ARG A 77 2.82 -11.45 9.43
C ARG A 77 2.17 -10.19 8.88
N GLU A 78 2.28 -9.05 9.56
CA GLU A 78 1.84 -7.75 9.04
C GLU A 78 2.67 -7.32 7.82
N MET A 79 3.99 -7.51 7.86
CA MET A 79 4.90 -7.25 6.76
C MET A 79 4.59 -8.13 5.56
N VAL A 80 4.47 -9.44 5.77
CA VAL A 80 4.13 -10.41 4.72
C VAL A 80 2.77 -10.06 4.10
N CYS A 81 1.77 -9.70 4.91
CA CYS A 81 0.47 -9.25 4.41
C CYS A 81 0.58 -8.00 3.54
N ALA A 82 1.41 -7.02 3.95
CA ALA A 82 1.67 -5.82 3.15
C ALA A 82 2.37 -6.13 1.82
N LEU A 83 3.37 -7.01 1.85
CA LEU A 83 4.10 -7.45 0.66
C LEU A 83 3.19 -8.20 -0.32
N ILE A 84 2.33 -9.10 0.17
CA ILE A 84 1.35 -9.81 -0.65
C ILE A 84 0.33 -8.83 -1.26
N THR A 85 -0.17 -7.89 -0.46
CA THR A 85 -1.12 -6.87 -0.93
C THR A 85 -0.49 -5.99 -2.01
N TRP A 86 0.76 -5.59 -1.83
CA TRP A 86 1.51 -4.85 -2.84
C TRP A 86 1.73 -5.69 -4.09
N GLY A 87 2.13 -6.96 -3.95
CA GLY A 87 2.30 -7.89 -5.08
C GLY A 87 1.03 -8.02 -5.94
N TRP A 88 -0.13 -8.14 -5.31
CA TRP A 88 -1.42 -8.13 -6.03
C TRP A 88 -1.70 -6.78 -6.69
N THR A 89 -1.38 -5.67 -6.02
CA THR A 89 -1.53 -4.33 -6.59
C THR A 89 -0.69 -4.16 -7.85
N LEU A 90 0.55 -4.63 -7.81
CA LEU A 90 1.46 -4.64 -8.96
C LEU A 90 0.93 -5.51 -10.10
N LEU A 91 0.44 -6.71 -9.79
CA LEU A 91 -0.13 -7.60 -10.80
C LEU A 91 -1.29 -6.92 -11.53
N VAL A 92 -2.21 -6.28 -10.80
CA VAL A 92 -3.34 -5.56 -11.40
C VAL A 92 -2.87 -4.33 -12.19
N MET A 93 -1.92 -3.54 -11.67
CA MET A 93 -1.34 -2.43 -12.41
C MET A 93 -0.67 -2.87 -13.71
N LEU A 94 0.05 -3.99 -13.72
CA LEU A 94 0.67 -4.54 -14.91
C LEU A 94 -0.41 -4.90 -15.95
N VAL A 95 -1.46 -5.61 -15.54
CA VAL A 95 -2.58 -5.94 -16.44
C VAL A 95 -3.21 -4.68 -17.03
N ILE A 96 -3.45 -3.66 -16.23
CA ILE A 96 -3.99 -2.37 -16.70
C ILE A 96 -3.02 -1.72 -17.69
N GLY A 97 -1.75 -1.58 -17.31
CA GLY A 97 -0.73 -0.91 -18.12
C GLY A 97 -0.48 -1.60 -19.47
N PHE A 98 -0.49 -2.94 -19.51
CA PHE A 98 -0.40 -3.68 -20.77
C PHE A 98 -1.66 -3.51 -21.62
N SER A 99 -2.85 -3.50 -21.00
CA SER A 99 -4.12 -3.35 -21.72
C SER A 99 -4.29 -1.95 -22.32
N THR A 100 -3.79 -0.91 -21.64
CA THR A 100 -3.88 0.48 -22.10
C THR A 100 -2.69 0.93 -22.96
N ARG A 101 -1.70 0.04 -23.20
CA ARG A 101 -0.38 0.39 -23.78
C ARG A 101 0.35 1.49 -23.01
N GLY A 102 0.03 1.71 -21.74
CA GLY A 102 0.67 2.71 -20.90
C GLY A 102 2.15 2.42 -20.62
N VAL A 103 2.56 1.15 -20.66
CA VAL A 103 3.95 0.72 -20.40
C VAL A 103 4.96 1.25 -21.44
N GLU A 104 4.49 1.68 -22.61
CA GLU A 104 5.35 2.25 -23.65
C GLU A 104 5.66 3.74 -23.44
N GLN A 105 4.91 4.41 -22.56
CA GLN A 105 4.94 5.87 -22.42
C GLN A 105 6.03 6.37 -21.46
N TYR A 106 6.57 5.52 -20.59
CA TYR A 106 7.59 5.90 -19.62
C TYR A 106 8.72 4.86 -19.53
N PRO A 107 9.93 5.27 -19.08
CA PRO A 107 11.07 4.38 -18.97
C PRO A 107 10.75 3.15 -18.12
N ARG A 108 11.04 1.95 -18.63
CA ARG A 108 10.80 0.69 -17.89
C ARG A 108 11.55 0.67 -16.55
N SER A 109 12.70 1.33 -16.48
CA SER A 109 13.49 1.53 -15.27
C SER A 109 12.73 2.28 -14.18
N PHE A 110 11.93 3.30 -14.54
CA PHE A 110 11.12 4.05 -13.59
C PHE A 110 10.06 3.16 -12.94
N GLY A 111 9.31 2.42 -13.75
CA GLY A 111 8.31 1.48 -13.26
C GLY A 111 8.92 0.43 -12.32
N LEU A 112 10.06 -0.17 -12.70
CA LEU A 112 10.75 -1.16 -11.87
C LEU A 112 11.27 -0.57 -10.54
N LEU A 113 11.85 0.63 -10.56
CA LEU A 113 12.32 1.29 -9.34
C LEU A 113 11.17 1.62 -8.41
N TRP A 114 10.05 2.12 -8.95
CA TRP A 114 8.86 2.40 -8.15
C TRP A 114 8.32 1.13 -7.48
N MET A 115 8.25 0.02 -8.23
CA MET A 115 7.85 -1.30 -7.70
C MET A 115 8.75 -1.79 -6.56
N LEU A 116 10.04 -1.48 -6.61
CA LEU A 116 11.04 -1.89 -5.63
C LEU A 116 11.17 -0.95 -4.43
N PHE A 117 10.85 0.34 -4.58
CA PHE A 117 10.95 1.34 -3.50
C PHE A 117 9.75 1.33 -2.56
N ALA A 118 8.54 1.01 -3.04
CA ALA A 118 7.35 0.98 -2.20
C ALA A 118 7.41 -0.07 -1.06
N PRO A 119 7.80 -1.34 -1.29
CA PRO A 119 7.80 -2.36 -0.23
C PRO A 119 8.70 -2.01 0.96
N PRO A 120 9.97 -1.56 0.79
CA PRO A 120 10.82 -1.14 1.91
C PRO A 120 10.25 0.02 2.73
N LEU A 121 9.62 1.01 2.08
CA LEU A 121 8.98 2.12 2.80
C LEU A 121 7.79 1.64 3.62
N MET A 122 6.98 0.74 3.06
CA MET A 122 5.81 0.17 3.72
C MET A 122 6.18 -0.77 4.86
N THR A 123 7.20 -1.62 4.71
CA THR A 123 7.66 -2.48 5.82
C THR A 123 8.37 -1.66 6.90
N GLY A 124 9.11 -0.62 6.51
CA GLY A 124 9.73 0.34 7.43
C GLY A 124 8.72 1.10 8.28
N SER A 125 7.62 1.56 7.68
CA SER A 125 6.57 2.29 8.42
C SER A 125 5.89 1.42 9.50
N ARG A 126 5.77 0.11 9.26
CA ARG A 126 5.24 -0.87 10.22
C ARG A 126 6.18 -1.09 11.40
N LEU A 127 7.49 -1.11 11.16
CA LEU A 127 8.49 -1.19 12.23
C LEU A 127 8.42 0.03 13.16
N ILE A 128 8.27 1.22 12.58
CA ILE A 128 8.17 2.47 13.33
C ILE A 128 6.86 2.49 14.13
N GLY A 129 5.74 2.16 13.49
CA GLY A 129 4.42 2.19 14.12
C GLY A 129 4.25 1.24 15.31
N ARG A 130 5.07 0.19 15.44
CA ARG A 130 5.05 -0.70 16.62
C ARG A 130 5.88 -0.20 17.80
N ARG A 131 6.81 0.74 17.57
CA ARG A 131 7.63 1.32 18.64
C ARG A 131 6.92 2.46 19.38
N VAL A 132 5.78 2.93 18.86
CA VAL A 132 4.94 4.00 19.40
C VAL A 132 3.73 3.39 20.09
#